data_AF-A0A5N5E659-F1
#
_entry.id   AF-A0A5N5E659-F1
#
_cell.length_a   1.000
_cell.length_b   1.000
_cell.length_c   1.000
_cell.angle_alpha   90.00
_cell.angle_beta   90.00
_cell.angle_gamma   90.00
#
_symmetry.space_group_name_H-M   'P 1'
#
loop_
_entity.id
_entity.type
_entity.pdbx_description
1 polymer ?
#
loop_
_entity_poly.entity_id
_entity_poly.type
_entity_poly.pdbx_seq_one_letter_code
_entity_poly.pdbx_strand_id
1 'polypeptide(L)' 'PEYPGLYVMDGSLVPGNVGVNPFVTITALAERNIENIIANDMN' A
#
# COMPACT_ATOMS: atom_id res chain seq x y z
N PRO A 1 20.09 -1.93 -2.50
CA PRO A 1 19.85 -0.57 -3.05
C PRO A 1 18.41 -0.13 -2.77
N GLU A 2 18.21 1.13 -2.46
CA GLU A 2 16.88 1.75 -2.34
C GLU A 2 16.40 2.21 -3.73
N TYR A 3 15.08 2.17 -3.97
CA TYR A 3 14.47 2.49 -5.27
C TYR A 3 13.46 3.66 -5.13
N PRO A 4 13.89 4.92 -5.30
CA PRO A 4 13.00 6.07 -5.26
C PRO A 4 11.91 5.99 -6.34
N GLY A 5 10.67 6.29 -5.97
CA GLY A 5 9.51 6.24 -6.87
C GLY A 5 8.97 4.83 -7.18
N LEU A 6 9.55 3.78 -6.57
CA LEU A 6 9.01 2.42 -6.67
C LEU A 6 8.17 2.11 -5.43
N TYR A 7 6.88 1.81 -5.65
CA TYR A 7 5.91 1.55 -4.58
C TYR A 7 5.32 0.15 -4.71
N VAL A 8 5.04 -0.49 -3.58
CA VAL A 8 4.31 -1.76 -3.48
C VAL A 8 2.96 -1.47 -2.86
N MET A 9 1.88 -2.02 -3.42
CA MET A 9 0.49 -1.62 -3.12
C MET A 9 -0.46 -2.82 -3.02
N ASP A 10 0.05 -3.98 -2.62
CA ASP A 10 -0.68 -5.24 -2.59
C ASP A 10 -0.57 -5.97 -1.23
N GLY A 11 -0.99 -7.24 -1.20
CA GLY A 11 -0.99 -8.08 0.00
C GLY A 11 0.38 -8.32 0.63
N SER A 12 1.49 -8.04 -0.04
CA SER A 12 2.83 -8.13 0.56
C SER A 12 3.03 -7.11 1.69
N LEU A 13 2.25 -6.04 1.72
CA LEU A 13 2.24 -5.06 2.82
C LEU A 13 1.52 -5.57 4.08
N VAL A 14 0.74 -6.64 3.96
CA VAL A 14 -0.01 -7.21 5.07
C VAL A 14 0.95 -8.03 5.94
N PRO A 15 1.01 -7.82 7.27
CA PRO A 15 1.88 -8.58 8.17
C PRO A 15 1.33 -9.99 8.43
N GLY A 16 1.38 -10.85 7.42
CA GLY A 16 0.99 -12.26 7.48
C GLY A 16 -0.51 -12.50 7.40
N ASN A 17 -1.28 -12.20 8.45
CA ASN A 17 -2.69 -12.57 8.54
C ASN A 17 -3.55 -11.46 9.17
N VAL A 18 -4.70 -11.19 8.57
CA VAL A 18 -5.68 -10.19 9.02
C VAL A 18 -6.93 -10.80 9.68
N GLY A 19 -6.96 -12.12 9.87
CA GLY A 19 -8.02 -12.87 10.56
C GLY A 19 -9.29 -13.09 9.72
N VAL A 20 -9.39 -12.49 8.54
CA VAL A 20 -10.55 -12.54 7.63
C VAL A 20 -10.06 -12.61 6.17
N ASN A 21 -10.99 -12.58 5.21
CA ASN A 21 -10.63 -12.41 3.81
C ASN A 21 -9.85 -11.07 3.62
N PRO A 22 -8.62 -11.12 3.09
CA PRO A 22 -7.73 -9.97 3.09
C PRO A 22 -8.07 -8.90 2.05
N PHE A 23 -8.97 -9.18 1.10
CA PHE A 23 -9.23 -8.28 -0.04
C PHE A 23 -9.56 -6.85 0.40
N VAL A 24 -10.50 -6.68 1.33
CA VAL A 24 -10.93 -5.34 1.77
C VAL A 24 -9.79 -4.60 2.48
N THR A 25 -8.99 -5.31 3.28
CA THR A 25 -7.84 -4.71 3.96
C THR A 25 -6.77 -4.25 2.96
N ILE A 26 -6.50 -5.06 1.93
CA ILE A 26 -5.54 -4.71 0.87
C ILE A 26 -6.02 -3.48 0.11
N THR A 27 -7.30 -3.42 -0.28
CA THR A 27 -7.87 -2.28 -0.98
C THR A 27 -7.79 -1.00 -0.14
N ALA A 28 -8.21 -1.05 1.13
CA ALA A 28 -8.16 0.12 2.01
C ALA A 28 -6.73 0.63 2.24
N LEU A 29 -5.75 -0.28 2.35
CA LEU A 29 -4.34 0.09 2.43
C LEU A 29 -3.83 0.74 1.14
N ALA A 30 -4.18 0.19 -0.02
CA ALA A 30 -3.81 0.77 -1.31
C ALA A 30 -4.40 2.17 -1.51
N GLU A 31 -5.68 2.39 -1.14
CA GLU A 31 -6.31 3.72 -1.21
C GLU A 31 -5.60 4.74 -0.32
N ARG A 32 -5.34 4.39 0.94
CA ARG A 32 -4.59 5.26 1.87
C ARG A 32 -3.20 5.60 1.33
N ASN A 33 -2.50 4.62 0.77
CA ASN A 33 -1.13 4.82 0.31
C ASN A 33 -1.07 5.72 -0.94
N ILE A 34 -1.99 5.54 -1.90
CA ILE A 34 -1.96 6.32 -3.14
C ILE A 34 -2.31 7.79 -2.89
N GLU A 35 -3.22 8.06 -1.96
CA GLU A 35 -3.53 9.42 -1.51
C GLU A 35 -2.28 10.14 -1.00
N ASN A 36 -1.49 9.46 -0.15
CA ASN A 36 -0.26 10.03 0.39
C ASN A 36 0.83 10.23 -0.68
N ILE A 37 0.99 9.28 -1.61
CA ILE A 37 1.98 9.37 -2.70
C ILE A 37 1.65 10.56 -3.60
N ILE A 38 0.38 10.72 -3.98
CA ILE A 38 -0.05 11.86 -4.80
C ILE A 38 0.24 13.19 -4.08
N ALA A 39 -0.10 13.28 -2.80
CA ALA A 39 0.04 14.52 -2.05
C ALA A 39 1.49 14.95 -1.80
N ASN A 40 2.41 14.00 -1.62
CA ASN A 40 3.75 14.29 -1.13
C ASN A 40 4.88 13.98 -2.13
N ASP A 41 4.69 13.00 -3.02
CA ASP A 41 5.78 12.47 -3.84
C ASP A 41 5.64 12.82 -5.33
N MET A 42 4.47 13.27 -5.78
CA MET A 42 4.16 13.57 -7.19
C MET A 42 4.26 15.07 -7.57
N ASN A 43 5.17 15.82 -6.94
CA ASN A 43 5.42 17.24 -7.22
C ASN A 43 6.50 17.45 -8.29
#